data_AF-A0A6I3D749-F1
#
_entry.id   AF-A0A6I3D749-F1
#
_cell.length_a   1.000
_cell.length_b   1.000
_cell.length_c   1.000
_cell.angle_alpha   90.00
_cell.angle_beta   90.00
_cell.angle_gamma   90.00
#
_symmetry.space_group_name_H-M   'P 1'
#
loop_
_entity.id
_entity.type
_entity.pdbx_description
1 polymer ?
#
loop_
_entity_poly.entity_id
_entity_poly.type
_entity_poly.pdbx_seq_one_letter_code
_entity_poly.pdbx_strand_id
1 'polypeptide(L)' 'MDRGKQRRVLVATMLGVFVSGWPAVILVAALPEIGDNLDASTSTLSWVLSLPMLVGAVMLPTFGRLGDLKGQRRVFLI' A
#
# COMPACT_ATOMS: atom_id res chain seq x y z
N MET A 1 -8.34 17.92 -22.44
CA MET A 1 -9.06 16.69 -22.01
C MET A 1 -10.49 17.08 -21.70
N ASP A 2 -11.45 16.23 -22.08
CA ASP A 2 -12.85 16.40 -21.71
C ASP A 2 -13.03 16.33 -20.17
N ARG A 3 -13.86 17.22 -19.60
CA ARG A 3 -14.10 17.31 -18.14
C ARG A 3 -14.57 15.98 -17.55
N GLY A 4 -15.33 15.20 -18.33
CA GLY A 4 -15.78 13.86 -17.93
C GLY A 4 -14.63 12.87 -17.68
N LYS A 5 -13.58 12.92 -18.52
CA LYS A 5 -12.39 12.06 -18.36
C LYS A 5 -11.56 12.45 -17.15
N GLN A 6 -11.39 13.75 -16.90
CA GLN A 6 -10.65 14.24 -15.72
C GLN A 6 -11.31 13.81 -14.41
N ARG A 7 -12.63 13.93 -14.30
CA ARG A 7 -13.38 13.50 -13.12
C ARG A 7 -13.24 11.99 -12.87
N ARG A 8 -13.26 11.16 -13.92
CA ARG A 8 -13.06 9.70 -13.78
C ARG A 8 -11.66 9.37 -13.28
N VAL A 9 -10.62 10.02 -13.82
CA VAL A 9 -9.25 9.83 -13.36
C VAL A 9 -9.12 10.23 -11.88
N LEU A 10 -9.67 11.37 -11.49
CA LEU A 10 -9.66 11.83 -10.11
C LEU A 10 -10.34 10.84 -9.16
N VAL A 11 -11.54 10.37 -9.51
CA VAL A 11 -12.25 9.38 -8.68
C VAL A 11 -11.45 8.08 -8.57
N ALA A 12 -10.87 7.60 -9.67
CA ALA A 12 -10.05 6.39 -9.65
C ALA A 12 -8.80 6.53 -8.77
N THR A 13 -8.10 7.66 -8.85
CA THR A 13 -6.91 7.90 -8.01
C THR A 13 -7.29 8.11 -6.54
N MET A 14 -8.37 8.82 -6.25
CA MET A 14 -8.87 8.98 -4.88
C MET A 14 -9.26 7.64 -4.24
N LEU A 15 -9.97 6.77 -4.98
CA LEU A 15 -10.30 5.43 -4.51
C LEU A 15 -9.04 4.57 -4.31
N GLY A 16 -8.06 4.67 -5.21
CA GLY A 16 -6.77 3.98 -5.05
C GLY A 16 -6.06 4.38 -3.76
N VAL A 17 -5.96 5.68 -3.48
CA VAL A 17 -5.36 6.20 -2.23
C VAL A 17 -6.17 5.82 -0.99
N PHE A 18 -7.50 5.81 -1.10
CA PHE A 18 -8.37 5.39 -0.01
C PHE A 18 -8.12 3.92 0.38
N VAL A 19 -8.04 3.03 -0.60
CA VAL A 19 -7.82 1.60 -0.36
C VAL A 19 -6.39 1.32 0.11
N SER A 20 -5.39 2.11 -0.31
CA SER A 20 -3.98 1.83 0.02
C SER A 20 -3.66 1.87 1.53
N GLY A 21 -4.48 2.54 2.34
CA GLY A 21 -4.29 2.60 3.81
C GLY A 21 -4.87 1.40 4.57
N TRP A 22 -5.79 0.65 3.97
CA TRP A 22 -6.49 -0.45 4.63
C TRP A 22 -5.60 -1.62 5.08
N PRO A 23 -4.57 -2.05 4.31
CA PRO A 23 -3.73 -3.17 4.71
C PRO A 23 -3.09 -3.00 6.09
N ALA A 24 -2.68 -1.78 6.45
CA ALA A 24 -2.10 -1.50 7.75
C ALA A 24 -3.12 -1.67 8.89
N VAL A 25 -4.34 -1.20 8.68
CA VAL A 25 -5.44 -1.33 9.68
C VAL A 25 -5.80 -2.79 9.89
N ILE A 26 -5.97 -3.54 8.79
CA ILE A 26 -6.31 -4.97 8.84
C ILE A 26 -5.19 -5.76 9.54
N LEU A 27 -3.93 -5.47 9.21
CA LEU A 27 -2.77 -6.16 9.80
C LEU A 27 -2.70 -5.96 11.32
N VAL A 28 -2.91 -4.73 11.80
CA VAL A 28 -2.91 -4.43 13.24
C VAL A 28 -4.04 -5.16 13.96
N ALA A 29 -5.24 -5.19 13.36
CA ALA A 29 -6.38 -5.90 13.94
C ALA A 29 -6.18 -7.43 14.01
N ALA A 30 -5.53 -8.01 13.00
CA ALA A 30 -5.25 -9.44 12.92
C ALA A 30 -4.00 -9.88 13.70
N LEU A 31 -3.19 -8.95 14.21
CA LEU A 31 -1.90 -9.25 14.82
C LEU A 31 -1.96 -10.25 15.99
N PRO A 32 -2.94 -10.17 16.92
CA PRO A 32 -3.07 -11.16 18.00
C PRO A 32 -3.37 -12.56 17.46
N GLU A 33 -4.30 -12.66 16.52
CA GLU A 33 -4.69 -13.93 15.89
C GLU A 33 -3.51 -14.57 15.14
N ILE A 34 -2.69 -13.76 14.44
CA ILE A 34 -1.45 -14.23 13.80
C ILE A 34 -0.47 -14.76 14.86
N GLY A 35 -0.33 -14.07 15.99
CA GLY A 35 0.53 -14.48 17.09
C GLY A 35 0.15 -15.84 17.66
N ASP A 36 -1.14 -16.01 17.98
CA ASP A 36 -1.66 -17.22 18.59
C ASP A 36 -1.62 -18.42 17.62
N ASN A 37 -1.98 -18.22 16.34
CA ASN A 37 -2.00 -19.31 15.35
C ASN A 37 -0.60 -19.80 14.94
N LEU A 38 0.43 -18.97 15.08
CA LEU A 38 1.80 -19.28 14.68
C LEU A 38 2.76 -19.50 15.86
N ASP A 39 2.25 -19.45 17.09
CA ASP A 39 3.06 -19.45 18.32
C ASP A 39 4.24 -18.45 18.24
N ALA A 40 3.94 -17.26 17.70
CA ALA A 40 4.96 -16.30 17.33
C ALA A 40 5.43 -15.47 18.53
N SER A 41 6.74 -15.32 18.67
CA SER A 41 7.31 -14.48 19.71
C SER A 41 6.98 -13.00 19.53
N THR A 42 7.03 -12.23 20.63
CA THR A 42 6.81 -10.77 20.61
C THR A 42 7.79 -10.04 19.67
N SER A 43 9.02 -10.53 19.54
CA SER A 43 10.00 -9.95 18.62
C SER A 43 9.62 -10.19 17.15
N THR A 44 9.13 -11.38 16.82
CA THR A 44 8.59 -11.69 15.48
C THR A 44 7.40 -10.80 15.15
N LEU A 45 6.44 -10.64 16.06
CA LEU A 45 5.26 -9.78 15.86
C LEU A 45 5.64 -8.30 15.71
N SER A 46 6.71 -7.84 16.38
CA SER A 46 7.22 -6.47 16.22
C SER A 46 7.76 -6.23 14.81
N TRP A 47 8.38 -7.24 14.19
CA TRP A 47 8.82 -7.17 12.80
C TRP A 47 7.66 -7.20 11.80
N VAL A 48 6.57 -7.92 12.10
CA VAL A 48 5.36 -7.93 11.26
C VAL A 48 4.80 -6.51 11.06
N LEU A 49 4.85 -5.67 12.09
CA LEU A 49 4.44 -4.27 12.00
C LEU A 49 5.50 -3.37 11.32
N SER A 50 6.78 -3.64 11.57
CA SER A 50 7.88 -2.78 11.11
C SER A 50 8.21 -2.97 9.62
N LEU A 51 8.11 -4.20 9.11
CA LEU A 51 8.44 -4.53 7.72
C LEU A 51 7.61 -3.78 6.69
N PRO A 52 6.27 -3.64 6.80
CA PRO A 52 5.48 -2.84 5.88
C PRO A 52 5.97 -1.39 5.76
N MET A 53 6.44 -0.78 6.84
CA MET A 53 7.00 0.57 6.83
C MET A 53 8.32 0.62 6.06
N LEU A 54 9.21 -0.34 6.29
CA LEU A 54 10.48 -0.45 5.57
C LEU A 54 10.27 -0.71 4.07
N VAL A 55 9.39 -1.65 3.74
CA VAL A 55 9.01 -1.94 2.36
C VAL A 55 8.40 -0.71 1.72
N GLY A 56 7.48 -0.01 2.40
CA GLY A 56 6.92 1.26 1.94
C GLY A 56 7.98 2.32 1.66
N ALA A 57 8.94 2.49 2.56
CA ALA A 57 10.03 3.46 2.42
C ALA A 57 10.91 3.21 1.18
N VAL A 58 11.11 1.94 0.79
CA VAL A 58 11.88 1.58 -0.41
C VAL A 58 11.01 1.57 -1.66
N MET A 59 9.82 0.99 -1.58
CA MET A 59 8.95 0.79 -2.74
C MET A 59 8.32 2.08 -3.23
N LEU A 60 7.89 2.97 -2.34
CA LEU A 60 7.23 4.22 -2.72
C LEU A 60 8.09 5.08 -3.68
N PRO A 61 9.36 5.41 -3.36
CA PRO A 61 10.22 6.14 -4.30
C PRO A 61 10.58 5.29 -5.54
N THR A 62 10.70 3.97 -5.39
CA THR A 62 11.01 3.07 -6.51
C THR A 62 9.89 3.10 -7.56
N PHE A 63 8.64 2.93 -7.15
CA PHE A 63 7.47 3.00 -8.03
C PHE A 63 7.19 4.42 -8.52
N GLY A 64 7.47 5.45 -7.71
CA GLY A 64 7.43 6.85 -8.15
C GLY A 64 8.36 7.08 -9.34
N ARG A 65 9.63 6.72 -9.19
CA ARG A 65 10.63 6.81 -10.27
C ARG A 65 10.28 5.95 -11.47
N LEU A 66 9.72 4.76 -11.25
CA LEU A 66 9.24 3.90 -12.33
C LEU A 66 8.11 4.56 -13.12
N GLY A 67 7.20 5.26 -12.42
CA GLY A 67 6.12 6.05 -13.01
C GLY A 67 6.64 7.20 -13.87
N ASP A 68 7.70 7.88 -13.42
CA ASP A 68 8.33 8.95 -14.19
C ASP A 68 9.00 8.43 -15.47
N LEU A 69 9.64 7.25 -15.40
CA LEU A 69 10.35 6.65 -16.53
C LEU A 69 9.42 5.94 -17.54
N LYS A 70 8.40 5.21 -17.07
CA LYS A 70 7.55 4.33 -17.90
C LYS A 70 6.12 4.84 -18.07
N GLY A 71 5.76 5.95 -17.42
CA GLY A 71 4.46 6.60 -17.45
C GLY A 71 3.59 6.26 -16.23
N GLN A 72 3.14 7.30 -15.51
CA GLN A 72 2.36 7.19 -14.27
C GLN A 72 1.09 6.35 -14.40
N ARG A 73 0.34 6.51 -15.50
CA ARG A 73 -0.88 5.72 -15.75
C ARG A 73 -0.59 4.22 -15.88
N ARG A 74 0.53 3.85 -16.53
CA ARG A 74 0.88 2.44 -16.73
C ARG A 74 1.25 1.81 -15.40
N VAL A 75 2.06 2.50 -14.60
CA VAL A 75 2.50 2.01 -13.29
C VAL A 75 1.34 1.95 -12.29
N PHE A 76 0.40 2.89 -12.33
CA PHE A 76 -0.78 2.87 -11.44
C PHE A 76 -1.78 1.73 -11.73
N LEU A 77 -1.81 1.21 -12.95
CA LEU A 77 -2.76 0.16 -13.37
C LEU A 77 -2.21 -1.27 -13.26
N ILE A 78 -0.94 -1.41 -12.85
CA ILE A 78 -0.27 -2.69 -12.57
C ILE A 78 -0.36 -2.94 -11.07
#